data_AF-A0A0C3AC70-F1
#
_entry.id   AF-A0A0C3AC70-F1
#
_cell.length_a   1.000
_cell.length_b   1.000
_cell.length_c   1.000
_cell.angle_alpha   90.00
_cell.angle_beta   90.00
_cell.angle_gamma   90.00
#
_symmetry.space_group_name_H-M   'P 1'
#
loop_
_entity.id
_entity.type
_entity.pdbx_description
1 polymer ?
#
loop_
_entity_poly.entity_id
_entity_poly.type
_entity_poly.pdbx_seq_one_letter_code
_entity_poly.pdbx_strand_id
1 'polypeptide(L)'
;MEMDAHTFLHDLWLARVSVAAGYTLLWYDYFLTIGDEIEYIWNSPRTAVKFLYLLHRYGTLFGHTVVGIQETGLVSGSLHFCEGYAIWLGIYLVFSLEVAHNLVFLRAWVLWVGNGYMIRSLVVGYIVVLISVVAGITNSQGSLNVQPIAGICYRRVPGQSYKQYNSL
;
A
#
# COMPACT_ATOMS: atom_id res chain seq x y z
N MET A 1 14.59 -19.91 -21.94
CA MET A 1 15.76 -19.48 -21.18
C MET A 1 15.28 -19.40 -19.74
N GLU A 2 15.75 -20.31 -18.89
CA GLU A 2 15.37 -20.36 -17.48
C GLU A 2 15.73 -19.03 -16.83
N MET A 3 14.79 -18.47 -16.06
CA MET A 3 15.10 -17.35 -15.18
C MET A 3 16.10 -17.87 -14.14
N ASP A 4 17.32 -17.33 -14.14
CA ASP A 4 18.37 -17.76 -13.23
C ASP A 4 17.86 -17.66 -11.79
N ALA A 5 17.78 -18.80 -11.11
CA ALA A 5 17.24 -18.89 -9.75
C ALA A 5 17.92 -17.91 -8.78
N HIS A 6 19.19 -17.58 -9.03
CA HIS A 6 19.96 -16.62 -8.24
C HIS A 6 19.40 -15.19 -8.29
N THR A 7 19.00 -14.71 -9.48
CA THR A 7 18.43 -13.36 -9.65
C THR A 7 17.07 -13.26 -8.96
N PHE A 8 16.23 -14.30 -9.14
CA PHE A 8 14.94 -14.38 -8.47
C PHE A 8 15.05 -14.36 -6.94
N LEU A 9 15.99 -15.12 -6.37
CA LEU A 9 16.25 -15.14 -4.94
C LEU A 9 16.74 -13.78 -4.42
N HIS A 10 17.55 -13.07 -5.20
CA HIS A 10 18.05 -11.75 -4.85
C HIS A 10 16.92 -10.71 -4.81
N ASP A 11 16.05 -10.69 -5.83
CA ASP A 11 14.90 -9.79 -5.87
C ASP A 11 13.93 -10.05 -4.71
N LEU A 12 13.68 -11.34 -4.41
CA LEU A 12 12.86 -11.75 -3.29
C LEU A 12 13.47 -11.31 -1.94
N TRP A 13 14.77 -11.46 -1.78
CA TRP A 13 15.48 -10.99 -0.59
C TRP A 13 15.36 -9.49 -0.41
N LEU A 14 15.58 -8.70 -1.47
CA LEU A 14 15.45 -7.24 -1.45
C LEU A 14 14.03 -6.80 -1.06
N ALA A 15 13.00 -7.45 -1.61
CA ALA A 15 11.61 -7.16 -1.26
C ALA A 15 11.33 -7.42 0.23
N ARG A 16 11.79 -8.56 0.76
CA ARG A 16 11.58 -8.90 2.18
C ARG A 16 12.30 -7.97 3.13
N VAL A 17 13.56 -7.64 2.83
CA VAL A 17 14.35 -6.72 3.65
C VAL A 17 13.74 -5.32 3.62
N SER A 18 13.25 -4.87 2.47
CA SER A 18 12.61 -3.55 2.36
C SER A 18 11.28 -3.48 3.13
N VAL A 19 10.44 -4.50 3.07
CA VAL A 19 9.21 -4.60 3.88
C VAL A 19 9.55 -4.62 5.37
N ALA A 20 10.52 -5.43 5.79
CA ALA A 20 10.93 -5.50 7.19
C ALA A 20 11.48 -4.16 7.70
N ALA A 21 12.37 -3.52 6.94
CA ALA A 21 12.94 -2.21 7.28
C ALA A 21 11.88 -1.11 7.30
N GLY A 22 10.96 -1.09 6.34
CA GLY A 22 9.84 -0.15 6.32
C GLY A 22 8.92 -0.33 7.54
N TYR A 23 8.63 -1.59 7.90
CA TYR A 23 7.79 -1.90 9.05
C TYR A 23 8.44 -1.51 10.38
N THR A 24 9.74 -1.76 10.56
CA THR A 24 10.44 -1.33 11.79
C THR A 24 10.49 0.19 11.91
N LEU A 25 10.72 0.91 10.81
CA LEU A 25 10.68 2.36 10.80
C LEU A 25 9.29 2.91 11.13
N LEU A 26 8.22 2.29 10.61
CA LEU A 26 6.84 2.66 10.94
C LEU A 26 6.55 2.52 12.44
N TRP A 27 6.99 1.41 13.05
CA TRP A 27 6.85 1.22 14.50
C TRP A 27 7.69 2.21 15.30
N TYR A 28 8.91 2.48 14.85
CA TYR A 28 9.77 3.46 15.49
C TYR A 28 9.14 4.86 15.49
N ASP A 29 8.64 5.32 14.34
CA ASP A 29 7.91 6.58 14.23
C ASP A 29 6.65 6.60 15.10
N TYR A 30 5.95 5.44 15.18
CA TYR A 30 4.77 5.30 16.03
C TYR A 30 5.08 5.56 17.50
N PHE A 31 6.08 4.89 18.06
CA PHE A 31 6.46 5.06 19.46
C PHE A 31 6.98 6.46 19.77
N LEU A 32 7.68 7.09 18.82
CA LEU A 32 8.21 8.43 19.02
C LEU A 32 7.10 9.48 19.13
N THR A 33 6.03 9.33 18.35
CA THR A 33 5.00 10.35 18.19
C THR A 33 3.70 10.06 18.96
N ILE A 34 3.57 8.89 19.59
CA ILE A 34 2.35 8.51 20.32
C ILE A 34 2.08 9.42 21.54
N GLY A 35 3.14 9.88 22.23
CA GLY A 35 3.01 10.78 23.38
C GLY A 35 2.33 12.09 23.00
N ASP A 36 2.87 12.73 21.97
CA ASP A 36 2.31 13.95 21.40
C ASP A 36 0.92 13.71 20.77
N GLU A 37 0.69 12.55 20.15
CA GLU A 37 -0.64 12.21 19.63
C GLU A 37 -1.71 12.22 20.72
N ILE A 38 -1.47 11.54 21.84
CA ILE A 38 -2.44 11.42 22.92
C ILE A 38 -2.72 12.80 23.52
N GLU A 39 -1.70 13.63 23.69
CA GLU A 39 -1.86 14.96 24.26
C GLU A 39 -2.61 15.91 23.31
N TYR A 40 -2.17 16.00 22.05
CA TYR A 40 -2.64 17.03 21.11
C TYR A 40 -3.75 16.57 20.17
N ILE A 41 -3.73 15.32 19.72
CA ILE A 41 -4.69 14.83 18.71
C ILE A 41 -5.91 14.23 19.40
N TRP A 42 -5.74 13.42 20.43
CA TRP A 42 -6.88 12.75 21.08
C TRP A 42 -7.81 13.72 21.79
N ASN A 43 -7.25 14.74 22.45
CA ASN A 43 -8.02 15.81 23.11
C ASN A 43 -8.56 16.89 22.16
N SER A 44 -8.09 16.94 20.91
CA SER A 44 -8.54 17.94 19.92
C SER A 44 -9.97 17.64 19.41
N PRO A 45 -10.77 18.70 19.10
CA PRO A 45 -12.11 18.56 18.54
C PRO A 45 -12.15 17.65 17.30
N ARG A 46 -13.28 16.97 17.10
CA ARG A 46 -13.48 16.02 16.00
C ARG A 46 -13.47 16.76 14.66
N THR A 47 -12.32 16.78 14.00
CA THR A 47 -12.11 17.35 12.66
C THR A 47 -11.92 16.23 11.64
N ALA A 48 -12.30 16.47 10.39
CA ALA A 48 -12.07 15.51 9.30
C ALA A 48 -10.57 15.20 9.12
N VAL A 49 -9.70 16.18 9.39
CA VAL A 49 -8.23 16.03 9.35
C VAL A 49 -7.74 15.04 10.41
N LYS A 50 -8.25 15.11 11.65
CA LYS A 50 -7.94 14.14 12.71
C LYS A 50 -8.33 12.72 12.28
N PHE A 51 -9.51 12.55 11.69
CA PHE A 51 -9.94 11.24 11.22
C PHE A 51 -9.04 10.69 10.10
N LEU A 52 -8.74 11.50 9.08
CA LEU A 52 -7.86 11.11 7.97
C LEU A 52 -6.45 10.76 8.46
N TYR A 53 -5.91 11.54 9.39
CA TYR A 53 -4.60 11.30 9.98
C TYR A 53 -4.54 9.97 10.73
N LEU A 54 -5.51 9.72 11.63
CA LEU A 54 -5.58 8.46 12.38
C LEU A 54 -5.83 7.27 11.43
N LEU A 55 -6.74 7.41 10.47
CA LEU A 55 -7.03 6.36 9.49
C LEU A 55 -5.79 5.98 8.68
N HIS A 56 -5.03 6.97 8.21
CA HIS A 56 -3.78 6.73 7.48
C HIS A 56 -2.75 6.00 8.34
N ARG A 57 -2.54 6.49 9.56
CA ARG A 57 -1.49 5.99 10.46
C ARG A 57 -1.77 4.56 10.89
N TYR A 58 -2.94 4.32 11.47
CA TYR A 58 -3.32 3.00 11.96
C TYR A 58 -3.63 2.03 10.80
N GLY A 59 -4.18 2.53 9.69
CA GLY A 59 -4.41 1.74 8.49
C GLY A 59 -3.11 1.26 7.83
N THR A 60 -2.09 2.12 7.75
CA THR A 60 -0.78 1.77 7.18
C THR A 60 -0.01 0.79 8.08
N LEU A 61 -0.12 0.93 9.41
CA LEU A 61 0.41 -0.06 10.35
C LEU A 61 -0.25 -1.43 10.14
N PHE A 62 -1.58 -1.48 10.15
CA PHE A 62 -2.33 -2.71 9.94
C PHE A 62 -2.01 -3.36 8.59
N GLY A 63 -2.00 -2.58 7.51
CA GLY A 63 -1.70 -3.09 6.18
C GLY A 63 -0.27 -3.64 6.06
N HIS A 64 0.73 -2.95 6.61
CA HIS A 64 2.09 -3.50 6.65
C HIS A 64 2.21 -4.76 7.52
N THR A 65 1.44 -4.88 8.61
CA THR A 65 1.40 -6.12 9.39
C THR A 65 0.88 -7.29 8.55
N VAL A 66 -0.20 -7.09 7.79
CA VAL A 66 -0.76 -8.12 6.89
C VAL A 66 0.25 -8.52 5.81
N VAL A 67 0.92 -7.53 5.19
CA VAL A 67 1.98 -7.80 4.20
C VAL A 67 3.14 -8.58 4.84
N GLY A 68 3.60 -8.17 6.02
CA GLY A 68 4.67 -8.85 6.74
C GLY A 68 4.32 -10.30 7.08
N ILE A 69 3.09 -10.58 7.52
CA ILE A 69 2.63 -11.95 7.76
C ILE A 69 2.68 -12.78 6.48
N GLN A 70 2.24 -12.21 5.34
CA GLN A 70 2.27 -12.94 4.07
C GLN A 70 3.70 -13.25 3.61
N GLU A 71 4.64 -12.33 3.80
CA GLU A 71 6.05 -12.51 3.41
C GLU A 71 6.77 -13.61 4.23
N THR A 72 6.31 -13.88 5.45
CA THR A 72 6.86 -14.98 6.26
C THR A 72 6.44 -16.37 5.78
N GLY A 73 5.41 -16.47 4.93
CA GLY A 73 4.84 -17.75 4.50
C GLY A 73 4.11 -18.52 5.61
N LEU A 74 3.86 -17.89 6.77
CA LEU A 74 3.16 -18.49 7.90
C LEU A 74 1.71 -18.86 7.58
N VAL A 75 1.08 -18.15 6.65
CA VAL A 75 -0.31 -18.38 6.22
C VAL A 75 -0.28 -19.03 4.84
N SER A 76 -0.42 -20.36 4.78
CA SER A 76 -0.53 -21.08 3.52
C SER A 76 -1.89 -20.80 2.86
N GLY A 77 -1.88 -19.83 1.95
CA GLY A 77 -3.07 -19.42 1.21
C GLY A 77 -3.48 -20.43 0.13
N SER A 78 -4.79 -20.68 0.02
CA SER A 78 -5.36 -21.29 -1.18
C SER A 78 -5.23 -20.35 -2.39
N LEU A 79 -5.44 -20.85 -3.61
CA LEU A 79 -5.42 -20.01 -4.82
C LEU A 79 -6.38 -18.81 -4.71
N HIS A 80 -7.60 -19.05 -4.23
CA HIS A 80 -8.60 -17.99 -4.00
C HIS A 80 -8.16 -16.96 -2.96
N PHE A 81 -7.46 -17.40 -1.91
CA PHE A 81 -6.89 -16.47 -0.93
C PHE A 81 -5.85 -15.56 -1.59
N CYS A 82 -4.98 -16.13 -2.43
CA CYS A 82 -3.94 -15.35 -3.10
C CYS A 82 -4.47 -14.35 -4.12
N GLU A 83 -5.54 -14.69 -4.85
CA GLU A 83 -6.24 -13.74 -5.73
C GLU A 83 -6.83 -12.57 -4.93
N GLY A 84 -7.54 -12.89 -3.83
CA GLY A 84 -8.10 -11.90 -2.93
C GLY A 84 -7.03 -11.00 -2.29
N TYR A 85 -5.92 -11.59 -1.85
CA TYR A 85 -4.78 -10.87 -1.28
C TYR A 85 -4.14 -9.93 -2.30
N ALA A 86 -3.95 -10.35 -3.55
CA ALA A 86 -3.38 -9.50 -4.59
C ALA A 86 -4.27 -8.29 -4.92
N ILE A 87 -5.59 -8.47 -4.95
CA ILE A 87 -6.55 -7.37 -5.11
C ILE A 87 -6.49 -6.45 -3.89
N TRP A 88 -6.52 -7.01 -2.68
CA TRP A 88 -6.40 -6.24 -1.44
C TRP A 88 -5.12 -5.42 -1.39
N LEU A 89 -3.98 -6.01 -1.76
CA LEU A 89 -2.68 -5.34 -1.77
C LEU A 89 -2.68 -4.15 -2.73
N GLY A 90 -3.25 -4.32 -3.93
CA GLY A 90 -3.38 -3.22 -4.89
C GLY A 90 -4.25 -2.08 -4.36
N ILE A 91 -5.41 -2.40 -3.76
CA ILE A 91 -6.30 -1.40 -3.14
C ILE A 91 -5.59 -0.67 -2.01
N TYR A 92 -4.91 -1.43 -1.14
CA TYR A 92 -4.18 -0.90 0.01
C TYR A 92 -3.09 0.10 -0.42
N LEU A 93 -2.24 -0.26 -1.39
CA LEU A 93 -1.16 0.61 -1.86
C LEU A 93 -1.68 1.93 -2.45
N VAL A 94 -2.73 1.86 -3.28
CA VAL A 94 -3.37 3.06 -3.86
C VAL A 94 -3.96 3.92 -2.75
N PHE A 95 -4.69 3.32 -1.83
CA PHE A 95 -5.32 4.04 -0.74
C PHE A 95 -4.30 4.75 0.16
N SER A 96 -3.23 4.05 0.57
CA SER A 96 -2.16 4.63 1.39
C SER A 96 -1.45 5.79 0.69
N LEU A 97 -1.13 5.66 -0.61
CA LEU A 97 -0.46 6.72 -1.38
C LEU A 97 -1.32 8.00 -1.44
N GLU A 98 -2.60 7.84 -1.71
CA GLU A 98 -3.54 8.95 -1.89
C GLU A 98 -3.82 9.67 -0.59
N VAL A 99 -3.99 8.93 0.50
CA VAL A 99 -4.17 9.54 1.82
C VAL A 99 -2.90 10.29 2.26
N ALA A 100 -1.71 9.75 1.98
CA ALA A 100 -0.45 10.46 2.22
C ALA A 100 -0.36 11.78 1.42
N HIS A 101 -0.73 11.75 0.14
CA HIS A 101 -0.74 12.93 -0.73
C HIS A 101 -1.70 14.01 -0.20
N ASN A 102 -2.90 13.59 0.19
CA ASN A 102 -3.92 14.46 0.77
C ASN A 102 -3.48 15.08 2.10
N LEU A 103 -2.77 14.33 2.96
CA LEU A 103 -2.21 14.84 4.21
C LEU A 103 -1.13 15.91 3.97
N VAL A 104 -0.28 15.72 2.96
CA VAL A 104 0.72 16.73 2.57
C VAL A 104 0.03 18.00 2.06
N PHE A 105 -1.02 17.87 1.23
CA PHE A 105 -1.80 19.01 0.77
C PHE A 105 -2.51 19.74 1.91
N LEU A 106 -3.08 19.02 2.88
CA LEU A 106 -3.72 19.61 4.06
C LEU A 106 -2.72 20.43 4.87
N ARG A 107 -1.50 19.92 5.06
CA ARG A 107 -0.42 20.67 5.74
C ARG A 107 -0.02 21.92 4.95
N ALA A 108 0.09 21.81 3.63
CA ALA A 108 0.37 22.95 2.76
C ALA A 108 -0.76 23.99 2.81
N TRP A 109 -2.01 23.58 2.94
CA TRP A 109 -3.15 24.50 3.01
C TRP A 109 -3.25 25.26 4.32
N VAL A 110 -2.88 24.66 5.46
CA VAL A 110 -2.79 25.40 6.72
C VAL A 110 -1.79 26.55 6.59
N LEU A 111 -0.74 26.39 5.78
CA LEU A 111 0.20 27.47 5.47
C LEU A 111 -0.38 28.48 4.47
N TRP A 112 -1.27 28.05 3.58
CA TRP A 112 -1.92 28.87 2.53
C TRP A 112 -3.40 29.13 2.83
N VAL A 113 -3.66 29.67 4.02
CA VAL A 113 -5.01 30.00 4.55
C VAL A 113 -5.81 30.80 3.51
N GLY A 114 -6.84 30.19 2.90
CA GLY A 114 -7.87 30.96 2.18
C GLY A 114 -8.49 30.36 0.92
N ASN A 115 -8.01 29.23 0.37
CA ASN A 115 -8.56 28.70 -0.89
C ASN A 115 -9.35 27.39 -0.73
N GLY A 116 -10.64 27.41 -1.12
CA GLY A 116 -11.53 26.25 -1.13
C GLY A 116 -11.23 25.21 -2.22
N TYR A 117 -10.27 25.50 -3.11
CA TYR A 117 -9.76 24.56 -4.13
C TYR A 117 -9.29 23.23 -3.51
N MET A 118 -8.79 23.23 -2.27
CA MET A 118 -8.28 22.02 -1.63
C MET A 118 -9.39 20.99 -1.31
N ILE A 119 -10.58 21.43 -0.88
CA ILE A 119 -11.69 20.48 -0.66
C ILE A 119 -12.10 19.84 -1.99
N ARG A 120 -12.04 20.61 -3.09
CA ARG A 120 -12.29 20.07 -4.43
C ARG A 120 -11.23 19.06 -4.83
N SER A 121 -9.94 19.31 -4.57
CA SER A 121 -8.89 18.33 -4.88
C SER A 121 -9.03 17.04 -4.08
N LEU A 122 -9.41 17.12 -2.79
CA LEU A 122 -9.71 15.96 -1.95
C LEU A 122 -10.86 15.11 -2.50
N VAL A 123 -11.97 15.76 -2.86
CA VAL A 123 -13.15 15.06 -3.43
C VAL A 123 -12.80 14.45 -4.79
N VAL A 124 -12.06 15.18 -5.64
CA VAL A 124 -11.61 14.66 -6.94
C VAL A 124 -10.69 13.46 -6.77
N GLY A 125 -9.68 13.53 -5.89
CA GLY A 125 -8.78 12.41 -5.60
C GLY A 125 -9.55 11.17 -5.15
N TYR A 126 -10.51 11.34 -4.23
CA TYR A 126 -11.36 10.23 -3.78
C TYR A 126 -12.18 9.59 -4.90
N ILE A 127 -12.80 10.40 -5.77
CA ILE A 127 -13.56 9.89 -6.92
C ILE A 127 -12.65 9.18 -7.92
N VAL A 128 -11.48 9.73 -8.21
CA VAL A 128 -10.49 9.12 -9.12
C VAL A 128 -10.04 7.75 -8.60
N VAL A 129 -9.82 7.62 -7.29
CA VAL A 129 -9.46 6.33 -6.67
C VAL A 129 -10.59 5.31 -6.78
N LEU A 130 -11.83 5.70 -6.50
CA LEU A 130 -12.96 4.79 -6.64
C LEU A 130 -13.08 4.28 -8.08
N ILE A 131 -12.88 5.17 -9.06
CA ILE A 131 -12.91 4.80 -10.48
C ILE A 131 -11.75 3.87 -10.83
N SER A 132 -10.52 4.18 -10.40
CA SER A 132 -9.32 3.38 -10.73
C SER A 132 -9.38 1.99 -10.10
N VAL A 133 -9.90 1.86 -8.88
CA VAL A 133 -10.10 0.57 -8.21
C VAL A 133 -11.17 -0.25 -8.92
N VAL A 134 -12.32 0.34 -9.23
CA VAL A 134 -13.40 -0.37 -9.94
C VAL A 134 -12.93 -0.83 -11.32
N ALA A 135 -12.23 0.04 -12.06
CA ALA A 135 -11.64 -0.31 -13.36
C ALA A 135 -10.56 -1.40 -13.22
N GLY A 136 -9.71 -1.33 -12.20
CA GLY A 136 -8.71 -2.37 -11.94
C GLY A 136 -9.35 -3.73 -11.67
N ILE A 137 -10.41 -3.77 -10.86
CA ILE A 137 -11.12 -5.01 -10.53
C ILE A 137 -11.81 -5.58 -11.78
N THR A 138 -12.54 -4.77 -12.55
CA THR A 138 -13.26 -5.26 -13.74
C THR A 138 -12.31 -5.77 -14.82
N ASN A 139 -11.15 -5.14 -15.02
CA ASN A 139 -10.16 -5.58 -16.00
C ASN A 139 -9.30 -6.77 -15.53
N SER A 140 -9.24 -7.03 -14.23
CA SER A 140 -8.36 -8.07 -13.66
C SER A 140 -9.01 -9.44 -13.52
N GLN A 141 -10.33 -9.56 -13.66
CA GLN A 141 -11.08 -10.82 -13.50
C GLN A 141 -10.62 -11.97 -14.43
N GLY A 142 -9.84 -11.69 -15.47
CA GLY A 142 -9.28 -12.70 -16.37
C GLY A 142 -7.75 -12.84 -16.36
N SER A 143 -7.00 -12.12 -15.50
CA SER A 143 -5.55 -11.93 -15.70
C SER A 143 -4.67 -11.96 -14.43
N LEU A 144 -5.24 -12.21 -13.25
CA LEU A 144 -4.46 -12.43 -12.02
C LEU A 144 -3.85 -13.85 -12.03
N ASN A 145 -2.77 -14.05 -12.80
CA ASN A 145 -1.94 -15.26 -12.75
C ASN A 145 -1.12 -15.30 -11.44
N VAL A 146 -1.81 -15.43 -10.31
CA VAL A 146 -1.20 -15.53 -8.98
C VAL A 146 -1.07 -17.01 -8.63
N GLN A 147 0.08 -17.42 -8.09
CA GLN A 147 0.31 -18.79 -7.66
C GLN A 147 0.87 -18.82 -6.23
N PRO A 148 0.36 -19.70 -5.35
CA PRO A 148 0.96 -19.92 -4.05
C PRO A 148 2.24 -20.74 -4.21
N ILE A 149 3.37 -20.21 -3.75
CA ILE A 149 4.67 -20.91 -3.72
C ILE A 149 5.14 -20.89 -2.26
N ALA A 150 5.29 -22.09 -1.66
CA ALA A 150 5.73 -22.24 -0.26
C ALA A 150 4.93 -21.39 0.75
N GLY A 151 3.62 -21.25 0.54
CA GLY A 151 2.72 -20.46 1.39
C GLY A 151 2.67 -18.96 1.08
N ILE A 152 3.47 -18.48 0.13
CA ILE A 152 3.55 -17.06 -0.26
C ILE A 152 2.80 -16.85 -1.57
N CYS A 153 2.06 -15.75 -1.68
CA CYS A 153 1.30 -15.42 -2.87
C CYS A 153 2.18 -14.60 -3.83
N TYR A 154 2.51 -15.17 -4.98
CA TYR A 154 3.35 -14.51 -5.97
C TYR A 154 2.61 -14.32 -7.29
N ARG A 155 2.76 -13.14 -7.90
CA ARG A 155 2.21 -12.85 -9.24
C ARG A 155 3.24 -13.20 -10.30
N ARG A 156 2.92 -14.14 -11.20
CA ARG A 156 3.81 -14.49 -12.31
C ARG A 156 3.89 -13.34 -13.31
N VAL A 157 5.10 -12.82 -13.55
CA VAL A 157 5.34 -11.82 -14.61
C VAL A 157 5.11 -12.51 -15.97
N PRO A 158 4.26 -11.97 -16.86
CA PRO A 158 4.05 -12.55 -18.18
C PRO A 158 5.36 -12.48 -18.99
N GLY A 159 5.80 -13.63 -19.53
CA GLY A 159 7.11 -13.77 -20.19
C GLY A 159 7.34 -12.91 -21.44
N GLN A 160 6.31 -12.21 -21.94
CA GLN A 160 6.46 -11.25 -23.05
C GLN A 160 7.23 -9.98 -22.66
N SER A 161 7.15 -9.53 -21.40
CA SER A 161 7.87 -8.33 -20.94
C SER A 161 9.40 -8.51 -20.95
N TYR A 162 9.88 -9.75 -20.79
CA TYR A 162 11.33 -10.06 -20.80
C TYR A 162 11.95 -9.97 -22.21
N LYS A 163 11.15 -10.19 -23.27
CA LYS A 163 11.62 -10.06 -24.66
C LYS A 163 11.96 -8.62 -25.01
N GLN A 164 11.35 -7.65 -24.33
CA GLN A 164 11.47 -6.22 -24.64
C GLN A 164 12.70 -5.59 -23.97
N TYR A 165 13.19 -6.17 -22.87
CA TYR A 165 14.41 -5.71 -22.20
C TYR A 165 15.69 -6.22 -22.88
N ASN A 166 15.64 -7.41 -23.50
CA ASN A 166 16.75 -7.98 -24.28
C ASN A 166 16.87 -7.44 -25.72
N SER A 167 15.99 -6.52 -26.12
CA SER A 167 16.02 -5.84 -27.43
C SER A 167 16.57 -4.41 -27.37
N LEU A 168 17.02 -3.98 -26.18
CA LEU A 168 17.81 -2.77 -25.92
C LEU A 168 19.22 -3.18 -25.51
#